data_AF-A0A7J6T591-F1
#
_entry.id   AF-A0A7J6T591-F1
#
_cell.length_a   1.000
_cell.length_b   1.000
_cell.length_c   1.000
_cell.angle_alpha   90.00
_cell.angle_beta   90.00
_cell.angle_gamma   90.00
#
_symmetry.space_group_name_H-M   'P 1'
#
loop_
_entity.id
_entity.type
_entity.pdbx_description
1 polymer ?
#
loop_
_entity_poly.entity_id
_entity_poly.type
_entity_poly.pdbx_seq_one_letter_code
_entity_poly.pdbx_strand_id
1 'polypeptide(L)'
;MEEKAVAAAEERAKAEEEQARHRAEERLRLRQAGRERKMREQQLRQEAIEQRTKEKAEAERERLQQKAAERVAYLEARERVAEKLKMVDANAYREVLSRMDREEVLQYSNISGEQAFVDLIQEKLKGDEEEDDSAEWSEEELAKLTKALSKYPGGTRDRWTKIREFLGTKTEKDIIAKADELKSRLYSRKR
;
A
#
# COMPACT_ATOMS: atom_id res chain seq x y z
N MET A 1 96.58 18.15 -25.82
CA MET A 1 95.74 18.43 -24.63
C MET A 1 94.30 18.74 -25.05
N GLU A 2 94.10 19.47 -26.16
CA GLU A 2 92.79 19.88 -26.66
C GLU A 2 91.94 18.72 -27.22
N GLU A 3 92.50 17.79 -28.01
CA GLU A 3 91.73 16.65 -28.56
C GLU A 3 91.12 15.73 -27.50
N LYS A 4 91.84 15.49 -26.38
CA LYS A 4 91.30 14.70 -25.26
C LYS A 4 90.16 15.41 -24.54
N ALA A 5 90.17 16.75 -24.49
CA ALA A 5 89.10 17.53 -23.90
C ALA A 5 87.85 17.55 -24.79
N VAL A 6 88.02 17.60 -26.12
CA VAL A 6 86.93 17.51 -27.09
C VAL A 6 86.26 16.13 -27.04
N ALA A 7 87.05 15.04 -27.05
CA ALA A 7 86.52 13.68 -26.97
C ALA A 7 85.75 13.44 -25.65
N ALA A 8 86.26 13.95 -24.52
CA ALA A 8 85.56 13.86 -23.23
C ALA A 8 84.28 14.71 -23.18
N ALA A 9 84.22 15.83 -23.90
CA ALA A 9 83.02 16.65 -24.02
C ALA A 9 81.95 15.97 -24.88
N GLU A 10 82.35 15.34 -25.99
CA GLU A 10 81.45 14.57 -26.85
C GLU A 10 80.86 13.33 -26.14
N GLU A 11 81.67 12.62 -25.36
CA GLU A 11 81.21 11.47 -24.57
C GLU A 11 80.19 11.89 -23.50
N ARG A 12 80.46 13.01 -22.81
CA ARG A 12 79.50 13.60 -21.85
C ARG A 12 78.21 14.05 -22.51
N ALA A 13 78.28 14.65 -23.69
CA ALA A 13 77.10 15.06 -24.45
C ALA A 13 76.26 13.85 -24.87
N LYS A 14 76.89 12.75 -25.33
CA LYS A 14 76.20 11.50 -25.66
C LYS A 14 75.56 10.84 -24.43
N ALA A 15 76.27 10.80 -23.30
CA ALA A 15 75.74 10.26 -22.05
C ALA A 15 74.56 11.09 -21.53
N GLU A 16 74.63 12.42 -21.65
CA GLU A 16 73.53 13.31 -21.28
C GLU A 16 72.32 13.15 -22.21
N GLU A 17 72.55 12.97 -23.51
CA GLU A 17 71.49 12.69 -24.48
C GLU A 17 70.82 11.34 -24.21
N GLU A 18 71.59 10.29 -23.91
CA GLU A 18 71.05 8.97 -23.55
C GLU A 18 70.25 9.03 -22.24
N GLN A 19 70.75 9.73 -21.23
CA GLN A 19 70.02 9.99 -20.00
C GLN A 19 68.74 10.83 -20.24
N ALA A 20 68.77 11.78 -21.18
CA ALA A 20 67.58 12.54 -21.57
C ALA A 20 66.54 11.67 -22.28
N ARG A 21 66.98 10.76 -23.17
CA ARG A 21 66.12 9.77 -23.84
C ARG A 21 65.47 8.82 -22.83
N HIS A 22 66.25 8.23 -21.92
CA HIS A 22 65.72 7.37 -20.85
C HIS A 22 64.71 8.11 -19.97
N ARG A 23 64.99 9.37 -19.58
CA ARG A 23 64.03 10.20 -18.81
C ARG A 23 62.76 10.51 -19.59
N ALA A 24 62.85 10.71 -20.91
CA ALA A 24 61.69 10.94 -21.77
C ALA A 24 60.83 9.68 -21.92
N GLU A 25 61.46 8.52 -22.09
CA GLU A 25 60.80 7.20 -22.17
C GLU A 25 60.10 6.85 -20.85
N GLU A 26 60.77 7.03 -19.70
CA GLU A 26 60.18 6.87 -18.37
C GLU A 26 58.96 7.78 -18.16
N ARG A 27 59.04 9.05 -18.57
CA ARG A 27 57.90 9.98 -18.50
C ARG A 27 56.72 9.51 -19.37
N LEU A 28 57.00 9.01 -20.57
CA LEU A 28 55.96 8.48 -21.45
C LEU A 28 55.31 7.23 -20.84
N ARG A 29 56.12 6.33 -20.30
CA ARG A 29 55.67 5.11 -19.62
C ARG A 29 54.78 5.43 -18.42
N LEU A 30 55.18 6.37 -17.56
CA LEU A 30 54.38 6.84 -16.43
C LEU A 30 53.07 7.48 -16.88
N ARG A 31 53.08 8.25 -17.97
CA ARG A 31 51.88 8.85 -18.55
C ARG A 31 50.92 7.79 -19.11
N GLN A 32 51.44 6.76 -19.78
CA GLN A 32 50.65 5.63 -20.28
C GLN A 32 50.07 4.82 -19.11
N ALA A 33 50.89 4.45 -18.12
CA ALA A 33 50.44 3.75 -16.92
C ALA A 33 49.37 4.56 -16.15
N GLY A 34 49.51 5.88 -16.07
CA GLY A 34 48.50 6.75 -15.46
C GLY A 34 47.17 6.76 -16.23
N ARG A 35 47.21 6.73 -17.57
CA ARG A 35 46.00 6.62 -18.41
C ARG A 35 45.33 5.26 -18.23
N GLU A 36 46.10 4.19 -18.25
CA GLU A 36 45.59 2.82 -18.05
C GLU A 36 44.96 2.65 -16.67
N ARG A 37 45.60 3.18 -15.61
CA ARG A 37 45.03 3.16 -14.26
C ARG A 37 43.67 3.86 -14.20
N LYS A 38 43.55 5.05 -14.79
CA LYS A 38 42.28 5.78 -14.85
C LYS A 38 41.20 5.02 -15.62
N MET A 39 41.56 4.39 -16.75
CA MET A 39 40.62 3.57 -17.52
C MET A 39 40.12 2.37 -16.73
N ARG A 40 41.02 1.64 -16.05
CA ARG A 40 40.66 0.51 -15.19
C ARG A 40 39.78 0.95 -14.02
N GLU A 41 40.12 2.06 -13.38
CA GLU A 41 39.30 2.62 -12.30
C GLU A 41 37.89 3.00 -12.79
N GLN A 42 37.79 3.60 -13.98
CA GLN A 42 36.51 3.92 -14.60
C GLN A 42 35.70 2.67 -14.95
N GLN A 43 36.34 1.62 -15.47
CA GLN A 43 35.70 0.32 -15.75
C GLN A 43 35.17 -0.32 -14.47
N LEU A 44 35.99 -0.42 -13.43
CA LEU A 44 35.58 -0.96 -12.14
C LEU A 44 34.42 -0.16 -11.54
N ARG A 45 34.44 1.17 -11.66
CA ARG A 45 33.34 2.02 -11.22
C ARG A 45 32.06 1.75 -12.00
N GLN A 46 32.16 1.57 -13.31
CA GLN A 46 31.03 1.28 -14.18
C GLN A 46 30.44 -0.11 -13.86
N GLU A 47 31.29 -1.12 -13.73
CA GLU A 47 30.91 -2.49 -13.33
C GLU A 47 30.23 -2.49 -11.95
N ALA A 48 30.76 -1.75 -10.98
CA ALA A 48 30.16 -1.64 -9.66
C ALA A 48 28.78 -0.96 -9.70
N ILE A 49 28.59 0.05 -10.56
CA ILE A 49 27.28 0.67 -10.79
C ILE A 49 26.32 -0.35 -11.41
N GLU A 50 26.75 -1.03 -12.47
CA GLU A 50 25.94 -2.03 -13.16
C GLU A 50 25.53 -3.17 -12.24
N GLN A 51 26.47 -3.69 -11.44
CA GLN A 51 26.20 -4.72 -10.45
C GLN A 51 25.17 -4.25 -9.43
N ARG A 52 25.35 -3.06 -8.85
CA ARG A 52 24.37 -2.49 -7.92
C ARG A 52 22.99 -2.28 -8.56
N THR A 53 22.93 -1.93 -9.84
CA THR A 53 21.65 -1.79 -10.54
C THR A 53 20.98 -3.14 -10.78
N LYS A 54 21.76 -4.17 -11.12
CA LYS A 54 21.27 -5.56 -11.28
C LYS A 54 20.75 -6.11 -9.96
N GLU A 55 21.52 -5.98 -8.88
CA GLU A 55 21.13 -6.42 -7.54
C GLU A 55 19.84 -5.73 -7.08
N LYS A 56 19.70 -4.42 -7.30
CA LYS A 56 18.46 -3.70 -7.00
C LYS A 56 17.27 -4.20 -7.81
N ALA A 57 17.46 -4.44 -9.12
CA ALA A 57 16.41 -4.94 -9.99
C ALA A 57 15.99 -6.39 -9.62
N GLU A 58 16.95 -7.21 -9.20
CA GLU A 58 16.70 -8.57 -8.73
C GLU A 58 15.94 -8.57 -7.40
N ALA A 59 16.38 -7.78 -6.42
CA ALA A 59 15.67 -7.63 -5.15
C ALA A 59 14.23 -7.11 -5.33
N GLU A 60 14.01 -6.19 -6.29
CA GLU A 60 12.66 -5.73 -6.63
C GLU A 60 11.80 -6.85 -7.24
N ARG A 61 12.38 -7.65 -8.15
CA ARG A 61 11.70 -8.82 -8.74
C ARG A 61 11.33 -9.84 -7.68
N GLU A 62 12.23 -10.18 -6.76
CA GLU A 62 11.96 -11.09 -5.65
C GLU A 62 10.83 -10.57 -4.76
N ARG A 63 10.85 -9.27 -4.41
CA ARG A 63 9.77 -8.65 -3.63
C ARG A 63 8.42 -8.73 -4.34
N LEU A 64 8.39 -8.51 -5.66
CA LEU A 64 7.16 -8.63 -6.46
C LEU A 64 6.69 -10.08 -6.54
N GLN A 65 7.61 -11.04 -6.71
CA GLN A 65 7.30 -12.47 -6.68
C GLN A 65 6.74 -12.91 -5.33
N GLN A 66 7.33 -12.45 -4.22
CA GLN A 66 6.82 -12.73 -2.87
C GLN A 66 5.40 -12.18 -2.70
N LYS A 67 5.15 -10.92 -3.07
CA LYS A 67 3.80 -10.34 -3.04
C LYS A 67 2.81 -11.10 -3.90
N ALA A 68 3.23 -11.55 -5.08
CA ALA A 68 2.40 -12.35 -5.97
C ALA A 68 2.07 -13.71 -5.34
N ALA A 69 3.06 -14.39 -4.77
CA ALA A 69 2.89 -15.67 -4.06
C ALA A 69 1.95 -15.54 -2.87
N GLU A 70 2.10 -14.50 -2.04
CA GLU A 70 1.18 -14.26 -0.94
C GLU A 70 -0.26 -13.95 -1.41
N ARG A 71 -0.41 -13.29 -2.57
CA ARG A 71 -1.73 -13.04 -3.16
C ARG A 71 -2.35 -14.33 -3.67
N VAL A 72 -1.58 -15.19 -4.32
CA VAL A 72 -2.04 -16.52 -4.75
C VAL A 72 -2.47 -17.34 -3.53
N ALA A 73 -1.63 -17.43 -2.49
CA ALA A 73 -1.95 -18.15 -1.26
C ALA A 73 -3.23 -17.62 -0.59
N TYR A 74 -3.43 -16.29 -0.57
CA TYR A 74 -4.66 -15.68 -0.09
C TYR A 74 -5.89 -16.05 -0.94
N LEU A 75 -5.77 -16.05 -2.27
CA LEU A 75 -6.87 -16.42 -3.16
C LEU A 75 -7.24 -17.90 -3.00
N GLU A 76 -6.25 -18.79 -2.88
CA GLU A 76 -6.47 -20.21 -2.60
C GLU A 76 -7.14 -20.44 -1.24
N ALA A 77 -6.67 -19.73 -0.19
CA ALA A 77 -7.28 -19.78 1.13
C ALA A 77 -8.74 -19.32 1.09
N ARG A 78 -9.00 -18.19 0.40
CA ARG A 78 -10.34 -17.66 0.19
C ARG A 78 -11.23 -18.63 -0.59
N GLU A 79 -10.70 -19.34 -1.58
CA GLU A 79 -11.43 -20.36 -2.34
C GLU A 79 -11.78 -21.57 -1.48
N ARG A 80 -10.86 -22.06 -0.63
CA ARG A 80 -11.17 -23.13 0.33
C ARG A 80 -12.28 -22.74 1.31
N VAL A 81 -12.22 -21.51 1.82
CA VAL A 81 -13.28 -20.94 2.67
C VAL A 81 -14.59 -20.83 1.88
N ALA A 82 -14.53 -20.47 0.60
CA ALA A 82 -15.68 -20.45 -0.31
C ALA A 82 -16.35 -21.80 -0.48
N GLU A 83 -15.56 -22.84 -0.70
CA GLU A 83 -16.06 -24.20 -0.88
C GLU A 83 -16.75 -24.70 0.38
N LYS A 84 -16.13 -24.50 1.56
CA LYS A 84 -16.75 -24.81 2.85
C LYS A 84 -18.05 -24.05 3.07
N LEU A 85 -18.11 -22.76 2.69
CA LEU A 85 -19.30 -21.92 2.84
C LEU A 85 -20.45 -22.28 1.91
N LYS A 86 -20.16 -22.70 0.68
CA LYS A 86 -21.18 -23.21 -0.26
C LYS A 86 -21.92 -24.43 0.29
N MET A 87 -21.33 -25.16 1.26
CA MET A 87 -21.99 -26.28 1.94
C MET A 87 -22.94 -25.83 3.08
N VAL A 88 -22.86 -24.58 3.53
CA VAL A 88 -23.64 -24.05 4.67
C VAL A 88 -24.80 -23.17 4.19
N ASP A 89 -24.53 -22.09 3.45
CA ASP A 89 -25.55 -21.19 2.86
C ASP A 89 -24.90 -20.31 1.76
N ALA A 90 -25.45 -20.32 0.54
CA ALA A 90 -24.89 -19.63 -0.62
C ALA A 90 -25.04 -18.09 -0.62
N ASN A 91 -25.98 -17.54 0.17
CA ASN A 91 -26.27 -16.10 0.23
C ASN A 91 -25.56 -15.41 1.41
N ALA A 92 -25.33 -16.10 2.53
CA ALA A 92 -24.55 -15.57 3.66
C ALA A 92 -23.07 -15.33 3.28
N TYR A 93 -22.56 -16.11 2.32
CA TYR A 93 -21.17 -16.12 1.85
C TYR A 93 -20.65 -14.77 1.32
N ARG A 94 -21.48 -14.05 0.54
CA ARG A 94 -21.06 -12.82 -0.15
C ARG A 94 -20.95 -11.64 0.82
N GLU A 95 -21.82 -11.61 1.83
CA GLU A 95 -21.89 -10.54 2.81
C GLU A 95 -20.75 -10.66 3.84
N VAL A 96 -20.53 -11.85 4.39
CA VAL A 96 -19.52 -12.09 5.44
C VAL A 96 -18.09 -11.91 4.92
N LEU A 97 -17.75 -12.42 3.73
CA LEU A 97 -16.42 -12.22 3.15
C LEU A 97 -16.13 -10.79 2.71
N SER A 98 -17.17 -9.99 2.42
CA SER A 98 -16.97 -8.58 2.09
C SER A 98 -16.51 -7.75 3.28
N ARG A 99 -16.76 -8.26 4.50
CA ARG A 99 -16.48 -7.61 5.78
C ARG A 99 -15.22 -8.13 6.47
N MET A 100 -14.68 -9.26 6.02
CA MET A 100 -13.45 -9.85 6.57
C MET A 100 -12.20 -9.21 6.00
N ASP A 101 -11.22 -8.97 6.85
CA ASP A 101 -9.89 -8.56 6.42
C ASP A 101 -9.04 -9.74 5.91
N ARG A 102 -7.86 -9.41 5.37
CA ARG A 102 -6.96 -10.41 4.75
C ARG A 102 -6.43 -11.44 5.75
N GLU A 103 -6.21 -11.03 6.99
CA GLU A 103 -5.59 -11.85 8.03
C GLU A 103 -6.62 -12.80 8.64
N GLU A 104 -7.83 -12.29 8.87
CA GLU A 104 -9.03 -13.05 9.22
C GLU A 104 -9.26 -14.20 8.23
N VAL A 105 -9.32 -13.93 6.92
CA VAL A 105 -9.54 -14.98 5.89
C VAL A 105 -8.47 -16.08 5.91
N LEU A 106 -7.21 -15.73 6.16
CA LEU A 106 -6.11 -16.71 6.25
C LEU A 106 -6.19 -17.57 7.51
N GLN A 107 -6.65 -17.00 8.63
CA GLN A 107 -6.90 -17.76 9.85
C GLN A 107 -8.05 -18.76 9.63
N TYR A 108 -9.12 -18.35 8.94
CA TYR A 108 -10.28 -19.19 8.68
C TYR A 108 -10.01 -20.36 7.74
N SER A 109 -9.09 -20.25 6.77
CA SER A 109 -8.75 -21.39 5.93
C SER A 109 -8.20 -22.58 6.72
N ASN A 110 -7.60 -22.31 7.89
CA ASN A 110 -6.97 -23.30 8.76
C ASN A 110 -7.91 -23.86 9.83
N ILE A 111 -9.13 -23.33 9.98
CA ILE A 111 -10.10 -23.86 10.94
C ILE A 111 -10.64 -25.19 10.40
N SER A 112 -10.36 -26.25 11.16
CA SER A 112 -10.74 -27.63 10.82
C SER A 112 -12.13 -28.02 11.30
N GLY A 113 -12.77 -27.24 12.18
CA GLY A 113 -14.08 -27.54 12.74
C GLY A 113 -15.20 -26.79 12.04
N GLU A 114 -16.12 -27.52 11.41
CA GLU A 114 -17.32 -26.96 10.76
C GLU A 114 -18.18 -26.15 11.74
N GLN A 115 -18.30 -26.59 12.99
CA GLN A 115 -19.09 -25.88 14.00
C GLN A 115 -18.48 -24.54 14.41
N ALA A 116 -17.16 -24.49 14.66
CA ALA A 116 -16.47 -23.25 15.00
C ALA A 116 -16.55 -22.21 13.88
N PHE A 117 -16.65 -22.68 12.64
CA PHE A 117 -16.85 -21.84 11.47
C PHE A 117 -18.28 -21.27 11.40
N VAL A 118 -19.29 -22.11 11.67
CA VAL A 118 -20.70 -21.70 11.71
C VAL A 118 -20.96 -20.71 12.85
N ASP A 119 -20.43 -20.95 14.05
CA ASP A 119 -20.66 -20.09 15.23
C ASP A 119 -20.13 -18.67 15.00
N LEU A 120 -18.95 -18.57 14.39
CA LEU A 120 -18.35 -17.28 14.03
C LEU A 120 -19.12 -16.56 12.91
N ILE A 121 -19.60 -17.28 11.90
CA ILE A 121 -20.45 -16.69 10.86
C ILE A 121 -21.71 -16.11 11.48
N GLN A 122 -22.33 -16.82 12.42
CA GLN A 122 -23.47 -16.33 13.16
C GLN A 122 -23.13 -15.12 14.02
N GLU A 123 -21.96 -15.07 14.65
CA GLU A 123 -21.47 -13.90 15.41
C GLU A 123 -21.30 -12.66 14.52
N LYS A 124 -20.68 -12.82 13.34
CA LYS A 124 -20.47 -11.71 12.40
C LYS A 124 -21.77 -11.24 11.74
N LEU A 125 -22.75 -12.12 11.56
CA LEU A 125 -24.09 -11.76 11.08
C LEU A 125 -24.94 -11.09 12.17
N LYS A 126 -24.76 -11.46 13.44
CA LYS A 126 -25.43 -10.82 14.59
C LYS A 126 -24.99 -9.37 14.83
N GLY A 127 -23.79 -8.99 14.40
CA GLY A 127 -23.28 -7.62 14.53
C GLY A 127 -24.13 -6.54 13.87
N ASP A 128 -25.05 -6.90 12.96
CA ASP A 128 -25.98 -5.97 12.31
C ASP A 128 -27.36 -5.91 12.96
N GLU A 129 -27.80 -6.95 13.69
CA GLU A 129 -29.14 -6.95 14.29
C GLU A 129 -29.29 -5.88 15.38
N GLU A 130 -28.19 -5.44 16.02
CA GLU A 130 -28.21 -4.30 16.95
C GLU A 130 -28.29 -2.91 16.26
N GLU A 131 -28.11 -2.82 14.93
CA GLU A 131 -28.31 -1.57 14.16
C GLU A 131 -29.54 -1.60 13.21
N ASP A 132 -30.14 -2.77 12.95
CA ASP A 132 -31.29 -2.94 12.03
C ASP A 132 -32.68 -3.00 12.70
N ASP A 133 -32.78 -2.80 14.03
CA ASP A 133 -34.04 -2.36 14.66
C ASP A 133 -34.41 -0.91 14.22
N SER A 134 -33.59 -0.27 13.39
CA SER A 134 -33.81 1.09 12.89
C SER A 134 -34.78 1.18 11.69
N ALA A 135 -35.07 0.08 10.98
CA ALA A 135 -35.85 0.12 9.73
C ALA A 135 -37.36 0.36 9.93
N GLU A 136 -37.98 -0.23 10.96
CA GLU A 136 -39.40 0.01 11.26
C GLU A 136 -39.57 1.16 12.25
N TRP A 137 -40.33 2.18 11.84
CA TRP A 137 -40.71 3.28 12.71
C TRP A 137 -41.93 2.87 13.52
N SER A 138 -41.75 2.66 14.81
CA SER A 138 -42.89 2.42 15.72
C SER A 138 -43.79 3.67 15.83
N GLU A 139 -45.06 3.47 16.20
CA GLU A 139 -46.00 4.59 16.42
C GLU A 139 -45.49 5.57 17.49
N GLU A 140 -44.83 5.05 18.53
CA GLU A 140 -44.22 5.86 19.58
C GLU A 140 -43.07 6.74 19.06
N GLU A 141 -42.23 6.19 18.18
CA GLU A 141 -41.12 6.94 17.56
C GLU A 141 -41.62 8.00 16.59
N LEU A 142 -42.68 7.71 15.81
CA LEU A 142 -43.32 8.71 14.96
C LEU A 142 -43.96 9.83 15.78
N ALA A 143 -44.57 9.51 16.92
CA ALA A 143 -45.12 10.50 17.85
C ALA A 143 -44.01 11.36 18.46
N LYS A 144 -42.88 10.75 18.88
CA LYS A 144 -41.69 11.46 19.38
C LYS A 144 -41.08 12.36 18.31
N LEU A 145 -40.93 11.87 17.08
CA LEU A 145 -40.41 12.64 15.95
C LEU A 145 -41.28 13.85 15.66
N THR A 146 -42.61 13.68 15.63
CA THR A 146 -43.55 14.79 15.37
C THR A 146 -43.46 15.87 16.46
N LYS A 147 -43.32 15.47 17.73
CA LYS A 147 -43.08 16.40 18.86
C LYS A 147 -41.74 17.11 18.71
N ALA A 148 -40.69 16.38 18.36
CA ALA A 148 -39.34 16.93 18.19
C ALA A 148 -39.26 17.93 17.01
N LEU A 149 -39.94 17.65 15.90
CA LEU A 149 -40.02 18.55 14.74
C LEU A 149 -40.74 19.86 15.06
N SER A 150 -41.73 19.82 15.95
CA SER A 150 -42.41 21.01 16.48
C SER A 150 -41.53 21.77 17.48
N LYS A 151 -40.77 21.05 18.31
CA LYS A 151 -39.87 21.62 19.32
C LYS A 151 -38.64 22.30 18.72
N TYR A 152 -38.12 21.76 17.61
CA TYR A 152 -36.93 22.27 16.91
C TYR A 152 -37.31 22.64 15.46
N PRO A 153 -37.75 23.89 15.21
CA PRO A 153 -38.12 24.35 13.86
C PRO A 153 -36.90 24.50 12.93
N GLY A 154 -37.15 24.75 11.64
CA GLY A 154 -36.11 24.77 10.58
C GLY A 154 -34.97 25.79 10.75
N GLY A 155 -35.12 26.79 11.61
CA GLY A 155 -34.07 27.76 11.94
C GLY A 155 -33.22 27.39 13.17
N THR A 156 -33.48 26.25 13.81
CA THR A 156 -32.72 25.80 14.98
C THR A 156 -31.32 25.34 14.59
N ARG A 157 -30.29 25.92 15.21
CA ARG A 157 -28.91 25.43 15.04
C ARG A 157 -28.80 24.01 15.58
N ASP A 158 -28.13 23.15 14.81
CA ASP A 158 -27.91 21.73 15.14
C ASP A 158 -29.24 20.98 15.35
N ARG A 159 -30.27 21.34 14.56
CA ARG A 159 -31.63 20.80 14.63
C ARG A 159 -31.65 19.27 14.66
N TRP A 160 -30.97 18.63 13.71
CA TRP A 160 -31.01 17.19 13.54
C TRP A 160 -30.33 16.44 14.68
N THR A 161 -29.22 16.98 15.18
CA THR A 161 -28.52 16.46 16.36
C THR A 161 -29.40 16.51 17.61
N LYS A 162 -30.13 17.62 17.84
CA LYS A 162 -31.07 17.74 18.96
C LYS A 162 -32.29 16.80 18.84
N ILE A 163 -32.75 16.54 17.62
CA ILE A 163 -33.85 15.59 17.38
C ILE A 163 -33.36 14.16 17.60
N ARG A 164 -32.13 13.83 17.17
CA ARG A 164 -31.48 12.55 17.45
C ARG A 164 -31.34 12.30 18.94
N GLU A 165 -30.79 13.25 19.70
CA GLU A 165 -30.67 13.15 21.16
C GLU A 165 -32.03 12.96 21.85
N PHE A 166 -33.09 13.56 21.29
CA PHE A 166 -34.45 13.42 21.81
C PHE A 166 -35.09 12.04 21.51
N LEU A 167 -34.70 11.40 20.40
CA LEU A 167 -35.22 10.09 20.00
C LEU A 167 -34.42 8.94 20.61
N GLY A 168 -33.09 9.06 20.65
CA GLY A 168 -32.16 8.07 21.21
C GLY A 168 -32.00 6.78 20.40
N THR A 169 -32.97 6.44 19.55
CA THR A 169 -33.05 5.13 18.85
C THR A 169 -32.73 5.19 17.35
N LYS A 170 -32.76 6.37 16.71
CA LYS A 170 -32.57 6.53 15.26
C LYS A 170 -31.41 7.46 14.92
N THR A 171 -30.79 7.27 13.75
CA THR A 171 -29.68 8.13 13.31
C THR A 171 -30.19 9.45 12.71
N GLU A 172 -29.32 10.47 12.58
CA GLU A 172 -29.70 11.73 11.95
C GLU A 172 -30.19 11.56 10.51
N LYS A 173 -29.62 10.59 9.77
CA LYS A 173 -30.00 10.30 8.39
C LYS A 173 -31.43 9.77 8.30
N ASP A 174 -31.80 8.83 9.17
CA ASP A 174 -33.15 8.23 9.20
C ASP A 174 -34.20 9.26 9.60
N ILE A 175 -33.86 10.10 10.58
CA ILE A 175 -34.71 11.19 11.07
C ILE A 175 -35.02 12.19 9.95
N ILE A 176 -34.01 12.58 9.16
CA ILE A 176 -34.17 13.50 8.02
C ILE A 176 -35.07 12.85 6.96
N ALA A 177 -34.76 11.62 6.56
CA ALA A 177 -35.51 10.90 5.55
C ALA A 177 -36.99 10.73 5.96
N LYS A 178 -37.26 10.36 7.21
CA LYS A 178 -38.64 10.20 7.70
C LYS A 178 -39.38 11.52 7.83
N ALA A 179 -38.69 12.59 8.26
CA ALA A 179 -39.29 13.92 8.33
C ALA A 179 -39.71 14.41 6.93
N ASP A 180 -38.88 14.17 5.91
CA ASP A 180 -39.21 14.51 4.52
C ASP A 180 -40.32 13.64 3.92
N GLU A 181 -40.38 12.35 4.27
CA GLU A 181 -41.48 11.46 3.90
C GLU A 181 -42.81 11.95 4.52
N LEU A 182 -42.83 12.24 5.82
CA LEU A 182 -44.01 12.74 6.54
C LEU A 182 -44.48 14.06 5.94
N LYS A 183 -43.54 14.96 5.65
CA LYS A 183 -43.79 16.24 4.98
C LYS A 183 -44.42 16.01 3.60
N SER A 184 -43.82 15.15 2.78
CA SER A 184 -44.31 14.81 1.43
C SER A 184 -45.70 14.17 1.45
N ARG A 185 -45.96 13.29 2.42
CA ARG A 185 -47.27 12.65 2.64
C ARG A 185 -48.36 13.68 2.96
N LEU A 186 -48.03 14.71 3.74
CA LEU A 186 -48.95 15.81 4.06
C LEU A 186 -49.24 16.72 2.86
N TYR A 187 -48.24 16.95 2.00
CA TYR A 187 -48.43 17.74 0.78
C TYR A 187 -49.21 16.99 -0.32
N SER A 188 -49.04 15.66 -0.39
CA SER A 188 -49.75 14.82 -1.36
C SER A 188 -51.25 14.66 -1.04
N ARG A 189 -51.62 14.64 0.24
CA ARG A 189 -53.04 14.54 0.70
C ARG A 189 -53.87 15.82 0.54
N LYS A 190 -53.26 16.95 0.15
CA LYS A 190 -53.92 18.26 -0.03
C LYS A 190 -54.25 18.58 -1.50
N ARG A 191 -54.13 17.61 -2.40
CA ARG A 191 -54.60 17.68 -3.78
C ARG A 191 -55.83 16.82 -4.01
#